data_AF-A0A0S7YXW6-F1
#
_entry.id   AF-A0A0S7YXW6-F1
#
_cell.length_a   1.000
_cell.length_b   1.000
_cell.length_c   1.000
_cell.angle_alpha   90.00
_cell.angle_beta   90.00
_cell.angle_gamma   90.00
#
_symmetry.space_group_name_H-M   'P 1'
#
loop_
_entity.id
_entity.type
_entity.pdbx_description
1 polymer ?
#
loop_
_entity_poly.entity_id
_entity_poly.type
_entity_poly.pdbx_seq_one_letter_code
_entity_poly.pdbx_strand_id
1 'polypeptide(L)'
;MTDREEQDGSLPAAAIVALNQGRFIDAIKLTREAEQGLGLAAAKERVEAYVAKDPMLKAQVEQQRAETRRRLVRWVLVIDVVIVAVLVWYFFLR
;
A
#
# COMPACT_ATOMS: atom_id res chain seq x y z
N MET A 1 -23.21 20.47 15.90
CA MET A 1 -22.58 20.42 17.24
C MET A 1 -21.99 19.03 17.41
N THR A 2 -20.97 18.70 16.61
CA THR A 2 -20.24 17.42 16.66
C THR A 2 -18.94 17.60 15.87
N ASP A 3 -18.04 18.41 16.41
CA ASP A 3 -16.75 18.78 15.79
C ASP A 3 -15.55 18.42 16.70
N ARG A 4 -15.73 17.60 17.75
CA ARG A 4 -14.69 17.44 18.79
C ARG A 4 -14.50 16.05 19.41
N GLU A 5 -15.11 14.98 18.89
CA GLU A 5 -15.03 13.66 19.55
C GLU A 5 -13.94 12.69 19.03
N GLU A 6 -13.13 13.02 18.02
CA GLU A 6 -12.06 12.12 17.55
C GLU A 6 -10.63 12.68 17.73
N GLN A 7 -10.41 13.58 18.69
CA GLN A 7 -9.05 14.06 19.04
C GLN A 7 -8.37 13.23 20.15
N ASP A 8 -8.66 11.94 20.25
CA ASP A 8 -7.98 11.03 21.18
C ASP A 8 -6.86 10.24 20.49
N GLY A 9 -5.84 10.93 19.95
CA GLY A 9 -4.57 10.30 19.54
C GLY A 9 -4.65 9.07 18.59
N SER A 10 -5.81 8.86 17.97
CA SER A 10 -6.19 7.68 17.19
C SER A 10 -6.63 8.20 15.83
N LEU A 11 -6.26 7.49 14.76
CA LEU A 11 -6.43 7.93 13.38
C LEU A 11 -7.88 8.39 13.09
N PRO A 12 -8.08 9.36 12.17
CA PRO A 12 -9.43 9.77 11.79
C PRO A 12 -10.25 8.58 11.30
N ALA A 13 -11.54 8.50 11.64
CA ALA A 13 -12.40 7.36 11.30
C ALA A 13 -12.32 6.95 9.82
N ALA A 14 -12.26 7.93 8.92
CA ALA A 14 -12.18 7.68 7.49
C ALA A 14 -10.83 7.03 7.07
N ALA A 15 -9.73 7.28 7.79
CA ALA A 15 -8.48 6.55 7.60
C ALA A 15 -8.56 5.11 8.14
N ILE A 16 -9.24 4.88 9.26
CA ILE A 16 -9.48 3.54 9.82
C ILE A 16 -10.31 2.69 8.83
N VAL A 17 -11.37 3.28 8.24
CA VAL A 17 -12.19 2.61 7.22
C VAL A 17 -11.35 2.28 5.98
N ALA A 18 -10.49 3.19 5.53
CA ALA A 18 -9.58 2.93 4.41
C ALA A 18 -8.56 1.82 4.73
N LEU A 19 -8.03 1.78 5.96
CA LEU A 19 -7.13 0.73 6.42
C LEU A 19 -7.79 -0.65 6.46
N ASN A 20 -9.01 -0.73 7.00
CA ASN A 20 -9.80 -1.97 7.02
C ASN A 20 -10.12 -2.50 5.63
N GLN A 21 -10.15 -1.62 4.63
CA GLN A 21 -10.38 -1.99 3.22
C GLN A 21 -9.07 -2.27 2.46
N GLY A 22 -7.92 -2.31 3.16
CA GLY A 22 -6.60 -2.57 2.56
C GLY A 22 -5.99 -1.37 1.82
N ARG A 23 -6.64 -0.20 1.83
CA ARG A 23 -6.22 1.00 1.10
C ARG A 23 -5.31 1.89 1.94
N PHE A 24 -4.10 1.40 2.19
CA PHE A 24 -3.09 2.09 2.99
C PHE A 24 -2.72 3.48 2.48
N ILE A 25 -2.62 3.66 1.16
CA ILE A 25 -2.27 4.96 0.58
C ILE A 25 -3.37 5.99 0.84
N ASP A 26 -4.64 5.57 0.76
CA ASP A 26 -5.76 6.46 1.02
C ASP A 26 -5.85 6.80 2.50
N ALA A 27 -5.60 5.83 3.39
CA ALA A 27 -5.50 6.09 4.82
C ALA A 27 -4.43 7.12 5.17
N ILE A 28 -3.24 7.04 4.55
CA ILE A 28 -2.15 8.00 4.75
C ILE A 28 -2.55 9.39 4.22
N LYS A 29 -3.21 9.47 3.06
CA LYS A 29 -3.71 10.73 2.50
C LYS A 29 -4.76 11.37 3.41
N LEU A 30 -5.74 10.60 3.87
CA LEU A 30 -6.78 11.07 4.79
C LEU A 30 -6.21 11.50 6.14
N THR A 31 -5.23 10.76 6.68
CA THR A 31 -4.52 11.14 7.92
C THR A 31 -3.80 12.48 7.75
N ARG A 32 -3.17 12.69 6.59
CA ARG A 32 -2.50 13.96 6.26
C ARG A 32 -3.47 15.12 6.03
N GLU A 33 -4.63 14.86 5.43
CA GLU A 33 -5.67 15.87 5.20
C GLU A 33 -6.36 16.28 6.49
N ALA A 34 -6.55 15.33 7.42
CA ALA A 34 -7.12 15.59 8.74
C ALA A 34 -6.14 16.33 9.67
N GLU A 35 -4.85 15.96 9.66
CA GLU A 35 -3.81 16.65 10.40
C GLU A 35 -3.10 17.66 9.49
N GLN A 36 -3.73 18.82 9.27
CA GLN A 36 -3.20 19.91 8.43
C GLN A 36 -1.71 20.18 8.73
N GLY A 37 -0.83 19.80 7.81
CA GLY A 37 0.61 20.04 7.92
C GLY A 37 1.46 18.85 8.37
N LEU A 38 0.88 17.66 8.57
CA LEU A 38 1.67 16.48 8.89
C LEU A 38 2.52 16.03 7.68
N GLY A 39 3.82 15.88 7.87
CA GLY A 39 4.71 15.33 6.85
C GLY A 39 4.29 13.91 6.47
N LEU A 40 4.47 13.52 5.20
CA LEU A 40 4.13 12.18 4.69
C LEU A 40 4.75 11.06 5.54
N ALA A 41 5.97 11.27 6.03
CA ALA A 41 6.67 10.33 6.91
C ALA A 41 5.95 10.17 8.26
N ALA A 42 5.53 11.26 8.90
CA ALA A 42 4.81 11.22 10.17
C ALA A 42 3.41 10.59 10.01
N ALA A 43 2.73 10.86 8.89
CA ALA A 43 1.42 10.26 8.60
C ALA A 43 1.55 8.75 8.38
N LYS A 44 2.60 8.32 7.66
CA LYS A 44 2.94 6.92 7.50
C LYS A 44 3.26 6.25 8.83
N GLU A 45 4.08 6.88 9.67
CA GLU A 45 4.47 6.34 10.98
C GLU A 45 3.27 6.16 11.92
N ARG A 46 2.34 7.12 11.96
CA ARG A 46 1.08 6.99 12.72
C ARG A 46 0.22 5.82 12.25
N VAL A 47 0.07 5.72 10.93
CA VAL A 47 -0.68 4.62 10.31
C VAL A 47 -0.02 3.28 10.59
N GLU A 48 1.31 3.20 10.48
CA GLU A 48 2.09 1.99 10.79
C GLU A 48 2.04 1.62 12.27
N ALA A 49 2.09 2.59 13.19
CA ALA A 49 1.96 2.36 14.63
C ALA A 49 0.56 1.83 15.00
N TYR A 50 -0.48 2.31 14.33
CA TYR A 50 -1.85 1.80 14.50
C TYR A 50 -1.99 0.38 13.95
N VAL A 51 -1.44 0.12 12.77
CA VAL A 51 -1.44 -1.21 12.12
C VAL A 51 -0.57 -2.20 12.90
N ALA A 52 0.52 -1.75 13.51
CA ALA A 52 1.38 -2.60 14.36
C ALA A 52 0.67 -3.04 15.64
N LYS A 53 -0.31 -2.27 16.13
CA LYS A 53 -1.20 -2.67 17.23
C LYS A 53 -2.25 -3.69 16.79
N ASP A 54 -2.51 -3.84 15.50
CA ASP A 54 -3.52 -4.76 14.95
C ASP A 54 -2.87 -5.85 14.06
N PRO A 55 -2.48 -7.01 14.63
CA PRO A 55 -1.83 -8.09 13.89
C PRO A 55 -2.69 -8.67 12.76
N MET A 56 -4.02 -8.49 12.81
CA MET A 56 -4.95 -8.98 11.80
C MET A 56 -4.90 -8.15 10.51
N LEU A 57 -4.60 -6.85 10.62
CA LEU A 57 -4.41 -5.98 9.46
C LEU A 57 -3.11 -6.30 8.71
N LYS A 58 -2.02 -6.61 9.43
CA LYS A 58 -0.76 -7.06 8.82
C LYS A 58 -0.96 -8.30 7.95
N ALA A 59 -1.71 -9.29 8.44
CA ALA A 59 -2.00 -10.51 7.69
C ALA A 59 -2.82 -10.22 6.42
N GLN A 60 -3.81 -9.33 6.48
CA GLN A 60 -4.60 -8.94 5.30
C GLN A 60 -3.78 -8.17 4.26
N VAL A 61 -2.87 -7.30 4.69
CA VAL A 61 -1.97 -6.55 3.79
C VAL A 61 -0.98 -7.47 3.10
N GLU A 62 -0.41 -8.43 3.83
CA GLU A 62 0.46 -9.45 3.23
C GLU A 62 -0.29 -10.35 2.26
N GLN A 63 -1.54 -10.72 2.57
CA GLN A 63 -2.37 -11.51 1.66
C GLN A 63 -2.71 -10.74 0.37
N GLN A 64 -3.12 -9.47 0.45
CA GLN A 64 -3.38 -8.67 -0.76
C GLN A 64 -2.11 -8.37 -1.57
N ARG A 65 -0.97 -8.15 -0.90
CA ARG A 65 0.32 -8.03 -1.58
C ARG A 65 0.74 -9.33 -2.25
N ALA A 66 0.47 -10.49 -1.64
CA ALA A 66 0.82 -11.79 -2.20
C ALA A 66 0.03 -12.09 -3.49
N GLU A 67 -1.25 -11.73 -3.54
CA GLU A 67 -2.08 -11.91 -4.75
C GLU A 67 -1.63 -11.01 -5.91
N THR A 68 -1.37 -9.73 -5.63
CA THR A 68 -0.89 -8.78 -6.64
C THR A 68 0.53 -9.14 -7.11
N ARG A 69 1.40 -9.54 -6.17
CA ARG A 69 2.79 -9.93 -6.45
C ARG A 69 2.85 -11.16 -7.35
N ARG A 70 1.99 -12.17 -7.16
CA ARG A 70 1.97 -13.37 -8.01
C ARG A 70 1.63 -13.05 -9.47
N ARG A 71 0.64 -12.18 -9.70
CA ARG A 71 0.21 -11.81 -11.05
C ARG A 71 1.28 -10.98 -11.77
N LEU A 72 1.92 -10.06 -11.05
CA LEU A 72 3.01 -9.24 -11.58
C LEU A 72 4.28 -10.06 -11.85
N VAL A 73 4.69 -10.95 -10.94
CA VAL A 73 5.88 -11.80 -11.14
C VAL A 73 5.71 -12.69 -12.36
N ARG A 74 4.52 -13.28 -12.57
CA ARG A 74 4.26 -14.08 -13.76
C ARG A 74 4.37 -13.26 -15.05
N TRP A 75 3.86 -12.03 -15.06
CA TRP A 75 3.98 -11.13 -16.23
C TRP A 75 5.44 -10.70 -16.48
N VAL A 76 6.19 -10.37 -15.44
CA VAL A 76 7.62 -10.02 -15.54
C VAL A 76 8.43 -11.18 -16.10
N LEU A 77 8.22 -12.41 -15.63
CA LEU A 77 8.91 -13.59 -16.16
C LEU A 77 8.61 -13.83 -17.65
N VAL A 78 7.37 -13.60 -18.08
CA VAL A 78 7.01 -13.72 -19.51
C VAL A 78 7.73 -12.67 -20.33
N ILE A 79 7.73 -11.41 -19.88
CA ILE A 79 8.43 -10.31 -20.57
C ILE A 79 9.92 -10.62 -20.67
N ASP A 80 10.54 -11.08 -19.58
CA ASP A 80 11.97 -11.41 -19.52
C ASP A 80 12.34 -12.50 -20.55
N VAL A 81 11.55 -13.59 -20.60
CA VAL A 81 11.73 -14.66 -21.60
C VAL A 81 11.58 -14.14 -23.03
N VAL A 82 10.60 -13.27 -23.29
CA VAL A 82 10.40 -12.67 -24.62
C VAL A 82 11.59 -11.80 -25.01
N ILE A 83 12.12 -10.99 -24.10
CA ILE A 83 13.30 -10.15 -24.36
C ILE A 83 14.50 -11.04 -24.72
N VAL A 84 14.76 -12.11 -23.96
CA VAL A 84 15.85 -13.04 -24.25
C VAL A 84 15.67 -13.70 -25.62
N ALA A 85 14.45 -14.15 -25.95
CA ALA A 85 14.16 -14.77 -27.24
C ALA A 85 14.39 -13.80 -28.42
N VAL A 86 13.99 -12.53 -28.27
CA VAL A 86 14.22 -11.48 -29.27
C VAL A 86 15.71 -11.20 -29.43
N LEU A 87 16.47 -11.12 -28.32
CA LEU A 87 17.92 -10.93 -28.37
C LEU A 87 18.64 -12.09 -29.08
N VAL A 88 18.25 -13.33 -28.78
CA VAL A 88 18.79 -14.53 -29.44
C VAL A 88 18.48 -14.50 -30.94
N TRP A 89 17.24 -14.18 -31.32
CA TRP A 89 16.87 -14.01 -32.73
C TRP A 89 17.75 -12.95 -33.37
N TYR A 90 17.83 -11.76 -32.78
CA TYR A 90 18.60 -10.65 -33.35
C TYR A 90 20.08 -10.99 -33.54
N PHE A 91 20.65 -11.75 -32.60
CA PHE A 91 22.03 -12.24 -32.68
C PHE A 91 22.22 -13.30 -33.77
N PHE A 92 21.22 -14.15 -34.01
CA PHE A 92 21.29 -15.21 -35.03
C PHE A 92 20.95 -14.72 -36.45
N LEU A 93 20.22 -13.60 -36.56
CA LEU A 93 19.82 -12.97 -37.83
C LEU A 93 20.78 -11.86 -38.28
N ARG A 94 21.79 -11.55 -37.47
CA ARG A 94 22.87 -10.62 -37.79
C ARG A 94 24.13 -11.38 -38.17
#